data_AF-K9DFJ8-F1
#
_entry.id   AF-K9DFJ8-F1
#
_cell.length_a   1.000
_cell.length_b   1.000
_cell.length_c   1.000
_cell.angle_alpha   90.00
_cell.angle_beta   90.00
_cell.angle_gamma   90.00
#
_symmetry.space_group_name_H-M   'P 1'
#
loop_
_entity.id
_entity.type
_entity.pdbx_description
1 polymer ?
#
loop_
_entity_poly.entity_id
_entity_poly.type
_entity_poly.pdbx_seq_one_letter_code
_entity_poly.pdbx_strand_id
1 'polypeptide(L)'
;MVGLRVMPLLPELTADQRAEIRQSCGFACVRCGVTIYRYLGLPDGPGATLLCPTCHGLVEEGRLTANQVHSFHANPVVRQRHFARDRLPFSNELPQLIVGGSRMLRDTPIPITLDGEPILIFAPPRRSMGATRISVRLGAADGTPMQVIDGNEWKPHDGSWHFLLRGDRYSMMAARGDGLCVLRIVARNRLAVEHLRTTINGRRLEVTPDWLEVDGKRYVDRIGSGTLIGLEL
;
A
#
# COMPACT_ATOMS: atom_id res chain seq x y z
N MET A 1 -36.18 -7.75 -5.33
CA MET A 1 -35.49 -6.67 -6.07
C MET A 1 -35.04 -5.63 -5.04
N VAL A 2 -33.93 -5.91 -4.36
CA VAL A 2 -33.39 -5.00 -3.32
C VAL A 2 -32.52 -3.99 -4.07
N GLY A 3 -32.93 -2.73 -4.04
CA GLY A 3 -32.31 -1.66 -4.81
C GLY A 3 -30.81 -1.59 -4.57
N LEU A 4 -30.05 -1.34 -5.65
CA LEU A 4 -28.66 -0.93 -5.56
C LEU A 4 -28.60 0.25 -4.59
N ARG A 5 -28.08 0.03 -3.38
CA ARG A 5 -27.67 1.13 -2.52
C ARG A 5 -26.52 1.80 -3.23
N VAL A 6 -26.83 2.91 -3.90
CA VAL A 6 -25.86 3.82 -4.50
C VAL A 6 -24.86 4.15 -3.39
N MET A 7 -23.62 3.69 -3.54
CA MET A 7 -22.55 4.10 -2.64
C MET A 7 -22.47 5.61 -2.71
N PRO A 8 -22.40 6.32 -1.57
CA PRO A 8 -22.22 7.76 -1.59
C PRO A 8 -20.94 8.07 -2.36
N LEU A 9 -21.10 8.86 -3.43
CA LEU A 9 -19.98 9.36 -4.21
C LEU A 9 -19.02 10.07 -3.26
N LEU A 10 -17.73 9.78 -3.37
CA LEU A 10 -16.72 10.51 -2.62
C LEU A 10 -16.81 11.99 -3.03
N PRO A 11 -17.02 12.94 -2.11
CA PRO A 11 -16.99 14.35 -2.44
C PRO A 11 -15.61 14.75 -2.97
N GLU A 12 -15.54 15.85 -3.72
CA GLU A 12 -14.25 16.47 -3.98
C GLU A 12 -13.66 16.97 -2.66
N LEU A 13 -12.46 16.47 -2.33
CA LEU A 13 -11.77 16.79 -1.09
C LEU A 13 -10.51 17.58 -1.37
N THR A 14 -10.36 18.72 -0.72
CA THR A 14 -9.13 19.51 -0.72
C THR A 14 -7.97 18.74 -0.05
N ALA A 15 -6.74 19.20 -0.26
CA ALA A 15 -5.57 18.62 0.38
C ALA A 15 -5.67 18.64 1.92
N ASP A 16 -6.22 19.72 2.48
CA ASP A 16 -6.40 19.91 3.92
C ASP A 16 -7.47 18.97 4.48
N GLN A 17 -8.63 18.88 3.81
CA GLN A 17 -9.67 17.91 4.19
C GLN A 17 -9.14 16.48 4.17
N ARG A 18 -8.37 16.11 3.13
CA ARG A 18 -7.70 14.80 3.07
C ARG A 18 -6.71 14.61 4.24
N ALA A 19 -5.97 15.64 4.63
CA ALA A 19 -5.07 15.58 5.78
C ALA A 19 -5.83 15.37 7.10
N GLU A 20 -6.91 16.12 7.32
CA GLU A 20 -7.77 16.00 8.49
C GLU A 20 -8.42 14.62 8.58
N ILE A 21 -8.97 14.11 7.47
CA ILE A 21 -9.57 12.77 7.39
C ILE A 21 -8.55 11.69 7.73
N ARG A 22 -7.33 11.78 7.16
CA ARG A 22 -6.26 10.83 7.49
C ARG A 22 -5.90 10.88 8.96
N GLN A 23 -5.79 12.08 9.52
CA GLN A 23 -5.49 12.25 10.94
C GLN A 23 -6.61 11.66 11.80
N SER A 24 -7.88 11.99 11.53
CA SER A 24 -9.04 11.51 12.30
C SER A 24 -9.16 9.99 12.26
N CYS A 25 -8.88 9.37 11.11
CA CYS A 25 -8.88 7.92 10.94
C CYS A 25 -7.60 7.25 11.47
N GLY A 26 -6.61 8.00 11.95
CA GLY A 26 -5.35 7.46 12.47
C GLY A 26 -4.42 6.89 11.39
N PHE A 27 -4.51 7.40 10.16
CA PHE A 27 -3.72 7.02 8.99
C PHE A 27 -3.90 5.57 8.51
N ALA A 28 -5.06 4.98 8.80
CA ALA A 28 -5.35 3.59 8.49
C ALA A 28 -6.85 3.35 8.34
N CYS A 29 -7.20 2.14 7.88
CA CYS A 29 -8.57 1.64 7.87
C CYS A 29 -9.20 1.73 9.25
N VAL A 30 -10.32 2.43 9.39
CA VAL A 30 -10.99 2.61 10.68
C VAL A 30 -11.54 1.32 11.27
N ARG A 31 -11.79 0.30 10.44
CA ARG A 31 -12.31 -1.01 10.86
C ARG A 31 -11.23 -2.00 11.31
N CYS A 32 -10.16 -2.16 10.53
CA CYS A 32 -9.17 -3.23 10.76
C CYS A 32 -7.72 -2.72 10.94
N GLY A 33 -7.48 -1.43 10.76
CA GLY A 33 -6.19 -0.80 11.00
C GLY A 33 -5.12 -1.02 9.93
N VAL A 34 -5.42 -1.72 8.84
CA VAL A 34 -4.56 -1.79 7.64
C VAL A 34 -4.19 -0.38 7.19
N THR A 35 -2.90 -0.18 6.91
CA THR A 35 -2.36 1.14 6.60
C THR A 35 -2.60 1.57 5.15
N ILE A 36 -2.79 0.63 4.22
CA ILE A 36 -3.21 0.92 2.83
C ILE A 36 -4.72 1.18 2.80
N TYR A 37 -5.14 2.32 2.24
CA TYR A 37 -6.51 2.81 2.35
C TYR A 37 -7.09 3.34 1.02
N ARG A 38 -8.42 3.36 0.95
CA ARG A 38 -9.26 4.14 0.03
C ARG A 38 -10.10 5.10 0.87
N TYR A 39 -10.43 6.26 0.30
CA TYR A 39 -11.46 7.11 0.88
C TYR A 39 -12.83 6.55 0.54
N LEU A 40 -13.74 6.60 1.51
CA LEU A 40 -15.16 6.28 1.32
C LEU A 40 -15.98 7.48 1.79
N GLY A 41 -16.88 7.98 0.94
CA GLY A 41 -17.83 9.02 1.34
C GLY A 41 -18.73 8.55 2.48
N LEU A 42 -18.99 9.41 3.46
CA LEU A 42 -19.93 9.09 4.53
C LEU A 42 -21.38 9.31 4.06
N PRO A 43 -22.30 8.36 4.33
CA PRO A 43 -23.70 8.45 3.92
C PRO A 43 -24.45 9.71 4.38
N ASP A 44 -24.20 10.18 5.61
CA ASP A 44 -25.06 11.17 6.29
C ASP A 44 -24.42 12.57 6.45
N GLY A 45 -23.46 12.96 5.61
CA GLY A 45 -22.91 14.33 5.66
C GLY A 45 -21.68 14.58 4.78
N PRO A 46 -21.18 15.84 4.74
CA PRO A 46 -19.96 16.19 4.01
C PRO A 46 -18.75 15.62 4.73
N GLY A 47 -18.36 14.39 4.39
CA GLY A 47 -17.23 13.75 5.01
C GLY A 47 -16.81 12.48 4.30
N ALA A 48 -15.62 12.01 4.63
CA ALA A 48 -15.13 10.73 4.20
C ALA A 48 -14.40 10.03 5.33
N THR A 49 -14.32 8.70 5.24
CA THR A 49 -13.53 7.86 6.13
C THR A 49 -12.51 7.06 5.33
N LEU A 50 -11.62 6.37 6.03
CA LEU A 50 -10.62 5.49 5.44
C LEU A 50 -11.00 4.03 5.68
N LEU A 51 -11.08 3.26 4.60
CA LEU A 51 -11.16 1.80 4.64
C LEU A 51 -10.04 1.20 3.79
N CYS A 52 -9.49 0.05 4.18
CA CYS A 52 -8.62 -0.68 3.26
C CYS A 52 -9.43 -1.23 2.08
N PRO A 53 -8.79 -1.53 0.93
CA PRO A 53 -9.51 -2.06 -0.23
C PRO A 53 -10.42 -3.25 0.09
N THR A 54 -9.99 -4.16 0.97
CA THR A 54 -10.81 -5.29 1.42
C THR A 54 -12.06 -4.86 2.20
N CYS A 55 -11.95 -3.91 3.13
CA CYS A 55 -13.10 -3.42 3.88
C CYS A 55 -14.03 -2.57 3.01
N HIS A 56 -13.47 -1.83 2.06
CA HIS A 56 -14.23 -1.08 1.07
C HIS A 56 -15.04 -2.02 0.17
N GLY A 57 -14.46 -3.12 -0.28
CA GLY A 57 -15.16 -4.19 -1.03
C GLY A 57 -16.34 -4.77 -0.25
N LEU A 58 -16.23 -4.94 1.06
CA LEU A 58 -17.37 -5.37 1.88
C LEU A 58 -18.52 -4.35 1.91
N VAL A 59 -18.24 -3.06 1.76
CA VAL A 59 -19.27 -2.02 1.60
C VAL A 59 -19.90 -2.11 0.21
N GLU A 60 -19.07 -2.24 -0.84
CA GLU A 60 -19.51 -2.45 -2.24
C GLU A 60 -20.43 -3.68 -2.36
N GLU A 61 -20.10 -4.77 -1.66
CA GLU A 61 -20.89 -6.01 -1.59
C GLU A 61 -22.14 -5.92 -0.68
N GLY A 62 -22.36 -4.79 0.01
CA GLY A 62 -23.47 -4.61 0.95
C GLY A 62 -23.33 -5.39 2.27
N ARG A 63 -22.17 -5.98 2.55
CA ARG A 63 -21.86 -6.75 3.76
C ARG A 63 -21.43 -5.89 4.94
N LEU A 64 -21.02 -4.65 4.67
CA LEU A 64 -20.86 -3.58 5.67
C LEU A 64 -21.88 -2.48 5.39
N THR A 65 -22.74 -2.23 6.36
CA THR A 65 -23.79 -1.21 6.29
C THR A 65 -23.24 0.19 6.61
N ALA A 66 -23.96 1.22 6.16
CA ALA A 66 -23.71 2.62 6.51
C ALA A 66 -23.51 2.82 8.03
N ASN A 67 -24.43 2.31 8.86
CA ASN A 67 -24.37 2.44 10.31
C ASN A 67 -23.10 1.81 10.91
N GLN A 68 -22.67 0.65 10.39
CA GLN A 68 -21.43 0.02 10.82
C GLN A 68 -20.21 0.87 10.44
N VAL A 69 -20.18 1.42 9.23
CA VAL A 69 -19.11 2.33 8.79
C VAL A 69 -19.06 3.58 9.67
N HIS A 70 -20.20 4.19 9.98
CA HIS A 70 -20.28 5.33 10.90
C HIS A 70 -19.75 4.99 12.30
N SER A 71 -20.10 3.82 12.84
CA SER A 71 -19.59 3.35 14.14
C SER A 71 -18.06 3.20 14.13
N PHE A 72 -17.50 2.59 13.08
CA PHE A 72 -16.04 2.48 12.95
C PHE A 72 -15.37 3.85 12.77
N HIS A 73 -15.98 4.77 12.02
CA HIS A 73 -15.46 6.12 11.84
C HIS A 73 -15.42 6.90 13.15
N ALA A 74 -16.48 6.81 13.97
CA ALA A 74 -16.56 7.46 15.27
C ALA A 74 -15.57 6.88 16.29
N ASN A 75 -15.26 5.59 16.21
CA ASN A 75 -14.31 4.91 17.09
C ASN A 75 -13.32 4.02 16.32
N PRO A 76 -12.35 4.61 15.58
CA PRO A 76 -11.42 3.86 14.75
C PRO A 76 -10.61 2.85 15.56
N VAL A 77 -10.49 1.61 15.08
CA VAL A 77 -9.81 0.53 15.79
C VAL A 77 -8.37 0.91 16.17
N VAL A 78 -7.68 1.67 15.31
CA VAL A 78 -6.28 2.08 15.52
C VAL A 78 -6.08 3.06 16.66
N ARG A 79 -7.16 3.67 17.15
CA ARG A 79 -7.16 4.60 18.29
C ARG A 79 -7.54 3.92 19.61
N GLN A 80 -7.93 2.65 19.57
CA GLN A 80 -8.32 1.89 20.76
C GLN A 80 -7.09 1.41 21.53
N ARG A 81 -7.20 1.30 22.87
CA ARG A 81 -6.06 1.07 23.79
C ARG A 81 -5.26 -0.21 23.53
N HIS A 82 -5.86 -1.23 22.92
CA HIS A 82 -5.24 -2.55 22.73
C HIS A 82 -4.92 -2.87 21.26
N PHE A 83 -4.86 -1.85 20.40
CA PHE A 83 -4.53 -2.06 19.00
C PHE A 83 -3.05 -2.44 18.80
N ALA A 84 -2.81 -3.63 18.25
CA ALA A 84 -1.49 -4.19 17.99
C ALA A 84 -0.80 -3.52 16.78
N ARG A 85 -0.22 -2.33 17.00
CA ARG A 85 0.47 -1.53 15.97
C ARG A 85 1.73 -2.19 15.41
N ASP A 86 2.36 -3.04 16.21
CA ASP A 86 3.60 -3.77 15.88
C ASP A 86 3.43 -4.77 14.74
N ARG A 87 2.20 -5.22 14.47
CA ARG A 87 1.87 -6.11 13.36
C ARG A 87 1.64 -5.39 12.03
N LEU A 88 1.81 -4.07 12.00
CA LEU A 88 1.52 -3.21 10.86
C LEU A 88 2.64 -2.18 10.69
N PRO A 89 2.75 -1.52 9.51
CA PRO A 89 3.83 -0.57 9.23
C PRO A 89 3.65 0.79 9.96
N PHE A 90 3.53 0.78 11.29
CA PHE A 90 3.58 1.97 12.13
C PHE A 90 4.99 2.16 12.68
N SER A 91 5.71 3.13 12.13
CA SER A 91 7.06 3.50 12.55
C SER A 91 7.30 4.98 12.25
N ASN A 92 8.10 5.64 13.08
CA ASN A 92 8.57 7.01 12.82
C ASN A 92 9.80 7.04 11.88
N GLU A 93 10.39 5.88 11.62
CA GLU A 93 11.59 5.69 10.80
C GLU A 93 11.24 5.03 9.46
N LEU A 94 12.19 5.09 8.53
CA LEU A 94 12.14 4.25 7.34
C LEU A 94 12.26 2.76 7.72
N PRO A 95 11.58 1.86 6.99
CA PRO A 95 11.63 0.44 7.29
C PRO A 95 13.03 -0.13 6.98
N GLN A 96 13.46 -1.06 7.82
CA GLN A 96 14.57 -1.95 7.51
C GLN A 96 14.09 -3.00 6.50
N LEU A 97 14.77 -3.14 5.38
CA LEU A 97 14.31 -3.98 4.27
C LEU A 97 15.18 -5.23 4.08
N ILE A 98 14.50 -6.35 3.88
CA ILE A 98 15.08 -7.60 3.36
C ILE A 98 14.66 -7.71 1.90
N VAL A 99 15.62 -7.59 0.98
CA VAL A 99 15.35 -7.49 -0.46
C VAL A 99 16.59 -7.84 -1.28
N GLY A 100 16.41 -8.59 -2.38
CA GLY A 100 17.41 -8.77 -3.42
C GLY A 100 18.72 -9.46 -2.99
N GLY A 101 18.68 -10.22 -1.90
CA GLY A 101 19.86 -10.85 -1.31
C GLY A 101 20.82 -9.87 -0.62
N SER A 102 20.39 -8.63 -0.43
CA SER A 102 21.20 -7.62 0.25
C SER A 102 21.28 -7.87 1.74
N ARG A 103 22.36 -7.38 2.37
CA ARG A 103 22.36 -7.15 3.81
C ARG A 103 21.20 -6.21 4.18
N MET A 104 20.67 -6.34 5.41
CA MET A 104 19.56 -5.54 5.91
C MET A 104 19.69 -4.05 5.52
N LEU A 105 18.85 -3.63 4.58
CA LEU A 105 18.90 -2.29 4.00
C LEU A 105 18.23 -1.29 4.95
N ARG A 106 18.87 -0.15 5.16
CA ARG A 106 18.44 0.90 6.11
C ARG A 106 18.48 2.24 5.43
N ASP A 107 17.63 3.15 5.88
CA ASP A 107 17.63 4.56 5.45
C ASP A 107 17.58 4.75 3.92
N THR A 108 16.88 3.84 3.23
CA THR A 108 16.74 3.86 1.77
C THR A 108 15.28 4.14 1.39
N PRO A 109 14.94 5.40 1.05
CA PRO A 109 13.58 5.77 0.62
C PRO A 109 13.15 5.07 -0.67
N ILE A 110 14.06 4.83 -1.61
CA ILE A 110 13.77 4.22 -2.92
C ILE A 110 14.70 3.01 -3.11
N PRO A 111 14.34 1.84 -2.55
CA PRO A 111 15.20 0.65 -2.60
C PRO A 111 15.20 -0.07 -3.95
N ILE A 112 14.22 0.20 -4.82
CA ILE A 112 14.08 -0.48 -6.11
C ILE A 112 13.68 0.56 -7.16
N THR A 113 14.49 0.66 -8.20
CA THR A 113 14.17 1.39 -9.44
C THR A 113 14.25 0.43 -10.62
N LEU A 114 13.57 0.73 -11.72
CA LEU A 114 13.72 0.03 -12.98
C LEU A 114 13.57 1.05 -14.11
N ASP A 115 14.59 1.20 -14.95
CA ASP A 115 14.56 2.17 -16.06
C ASP A 115 14.22 3.61 -15.61
N GLY A 116 14.83 4.04 -14.49
CA GLY A 116 14.54 5.34 -13.86
C GLY A 116 13.23 5.41 -13.07
N GLU A 117 12.32 4.44 -13.22
CA GLU A 117 11.05 4.40 -12.51
C GLU A 117 11.20 3.89 -11.08
N PRO A 118 10.80 4.65 -10.04
CA PRO A 118 10.82 4.18 -8.66
C PRO A 118 9.68 3.18 -8.41
N ILE A 119 10.04 1.91 -8.30
CA ILE A 119 9.10 0.79 -8.15
C ILE A 119 8.53 0.75 -6.73
N LEU A 120 9.39 0.96 -5.73
CA LEU A 120 9.03 0.91 -4.33
C LEU A 120 9.58 2.16 -3.64
N ILE A 121 8.72 2.87 -2.91
CA ILE A 121 9.09 4.11 -2.22
C ILE A 121 8.57 4.03 -0.79
N PHE A 122 9.41 4.44 0.14
CA PHE A 122 9.09 4.61 1.54
C PHE A 122 9.35 6.05 1.98
N ALA A 123 8.47 6.58 2.81
CA ALA A 123 8.69 7.85 3.49
C ALA A 123 8.26 7.76 4.96
N PRO A 124 8.85 8.57 5.84
CA PRO A 124 8.40 8.72 7.21
C PRO A 124 6.89 9.08 7.29
N PRO A 125 6.23 8.79 8.42
CA PRO A 125 4.84 9.14 8.59
C PRO A 125 4.65 10.66 8.57
N ARG A 126 3.46 11.13 8.16
CA ARG A 126 3.14 12.57 8.12
C ARG A 126 3.15 13.23 9.51
N ARG A 127 2.97 12.44 10.56
CA ARG A 127 2.98 12.86 11.97
C ARG A 127 3.58 11.76 12.83
N SER A 128 4.06 12.10 14.01
CA SER A 128 4.49 11.13 15.00
C SER A 128 3.38 10.08 15.25
N MET A 129 3.78 8.82 15.40
CA MET A 129 2.88 7.66 15.59
C MET A 129 1.99 7.32 14.38
N GLY A 130 2.22 7.95 13.21
CA GLY A 130 1.56 7.61 11.96
C GLY A 130 2.11 6.32 11.32
N ALA A 131 1.46 5.89 10.25
CA ALA A 131 1.95 4.79 9.43
C ALA A 131 3.08 5.26 8.51
N THR A 132 4.12 4.42 8.35
CA THR A 132 5.11 4.55 7.27
C THR A 132 4.35 4.70 5.96
N ARG A 133 4.75 5.68 5.14
CA ARG A 133 4.15 5.89 3.83
C ARG A 133 4.81 4.95 2.84
N ILE A 134 4.01 4.17 2.14
CA ILE A 134 4.42 3.22 1.12
C ILE A 134 3.84 3.71 -0.20
N SER A 135 4.67 3.81 -1.23
CA SER A 135 4.20 3.95 -2.61
C SER A 135 4.76 2.80 -3.44
N VAL A 136 3.95 2.32 -4.38
CA VAL A 136 4.29 1.21 -5.27
C VAL A 136 3.88 1.57 -6.69
N ARG A 137 4.81 1.45 -7.62
CA ARG A 137 4.60 1.60 -9.06
C ARG A 137 4.95 0.28 -9.75
N LEU A 138 4.03 -0.23 -10.55
CA LEU A 138 4.17 -1.48 -11.29
C LEU A 138 3.68 -1.27 -12.72
N GLY A 139 4.01 -2.18 -13.62
CA GLY A 139 3.52 -2.19 -14.98
C GLY A 139 2.04 -2.55 -15.04
N ALA A 140 1.28 -1.79 -15.83
CA ALA A 140 -0.02 -2.22 -16.30
C ALA A 140 0.11 -3.37 -17.31
N ALA A 141 -1.02 -3.88 -17.80
CA ALA A 141 -1.04 -5.04 -18.71
C ALA A 141 -0.28 -4.81 -20.03
N ASP A 142 -0.10 -3.55 -20.45
CA ASP A 142 0.67 -3.14 -21.63
C ASP A 142 2.13 -2.77 -21.32
N GLY A 143 2.55 -2.89 -20.05
CA GLY A 143 3.88 -2.52 -19.58
C GLY A 143 4.06 -1.02 -19.30
N THR A 144 3.01 -0.20 -19.37
CA THR A 144 3.10 1.20 -18.95
C THR A 144 3.24 1.33 -17.43
N PRO A 145 4.09 2.23 -16.89
CA PRO A 145 4.18 2.45 -15.45
C PRO A 145 2.85 2.95 -14.88
N MET A 146 2.35 2.29 -13.82
CA MET A 146 1.12 2.63 -13.13
C MET A 146 1.36 2.79 -11.63
N GLN A 147 0.90 3.90 -11.06
CA GLN A 147 0.91 4.10 -9.60
C GLN A 147 -0.19 3.26 -8.95
N VAL A 148 0.19 2.18 -8.26
CA VAL A 148 -0.77 1.26 -7.59
C VAL A 148 -1.09 1.76 -6.18
N ILE A 149 -0.07 2.23 -5.46
CA ILE A 149 -0.21 2.85 -4.14
C ILE A 149 0.55 4.17 -4.14
N ASP A 150 -0.06 5.27 -3.69
CA ASP A 150 0.61 6.55 -3.46
C ASP A 150 0.51 6.97 -1.99
N GLY A 151 1.61 6.84 -1.25
CA GLY A 151 1.69 7.26 0.14
C GLY A 151 0.61 6.64 1.02
N ASN A 152 0.38 5.34 0.84
CA ASN A 152 -0.68 4.48 1.40
C ASN A 152 -2.08 4.61 0.77
N GLU A 153 -2.32 5.56 -0.13
CA GLU A 153 -3.58 5.61 -0.88
C GLU A 153 -3.57 4.56 -2.01
N TRP A 154 -4.52 3.64 -1.97
CA TRP A 154 -4.78 2.70 -3.04
C TRP A 154 -5.45 3.43 -4.21
N LYS A 155 -4.81 3.41 -5.38
CA LYS A 155 -5.24 4.16 -6.57
C LYS A 155 -6.18 3.39 -7.51
N PRO A 156 -6.07 2.06 -7.69
CA PRO A 156 -6.96 1.33 -8.58
C PRO A 156 -8.42 1.29 -8.08
N HIS A 157 -9.37 1.55 -8.97
CA HIS A 157 -10.81 1.56 -8.65
C HIS A 157 -11.67 0.77 -9.66
N ASP A 158 -11.08 0.35 -10.77
CA ASP A 158 -11.70 -0.33 -11.91
C ASP A 158 -11.57 -1.86 -11.85
N GLY A 159 -11.04 -2.40 -10.76
CA GLY A 159 -10.78 -3.84 -10.60
C GLY A 159 -9.56 -4.34 -11.37
N SER A 160 -8.76 -3.47 -11.98
CA SER A 160 -7.49 -3.85 -12.64
C SER A 160 -6.43 -4.40 -11.67
N TRP A 161 -6.59 -4.11 -10.37
CA TRP A 161 -5.73 -4.58 -9.31
C TRP A 161 -6.51 -4.98 -8.06
N HIS A 162 -5.95 -5.92 -7.32
CA HIS A 162 -6.48 -6.41 -6.05
C HIS A 162 -5.48 -6.20 -4.93
N PHE A 163 -5.99 -5.80 -3.78
CA PHE A 163 -5.22 -5.71 -2.53
C PHE A 163 -5.77 -6.69 -1.51
N LEU A 164 -4.86 -7.35 -0.80
CA LEU A 164 -5.21 -8.27 0.29
C LEU A 164 -4.19 -8.18 1.42
N LEU A 165 -4.68 -8.11 2.66
CA LEU A 165 -3.89 -8.47 3.85
C LEU A 165 -4.23 -9.90 4.27
N ARG A 166 -3.23 -10.79 4.33
CA ARG A 166 -3.32 -12.11 4.96
C ARG A 166 -2.18 -12.28 5.96
N GLY A 167 -2.52 -12.43 7.23
CA GLY A 167 -1.52 -12.53 8.31
C GLY A 167 -0.68 -11.25 8.37
N ASP A 168 0.58 -11.36 7.95
CA ASP A 168 1.59 -10.31 7.93
C ASP A 168 1.93 -9.82 6.50
N ARG A 169 1.17 -10.22 5.47
CA ARG A 169 1.46 -9.93 4.05
C ARG A 169 0.49 -8.94 3.45
N TYR A 170 1.01 -7.84 2.92
CA TYR A 170 0.31 -6.99 1.95
C TYR A 170 0.59 -7.52 0.54
N SER A 171 -0.45 -7.97 -0.15
CA SER A 171 -0.38 -8.45 -1.52
C SER A 171 -1.13 -7.50 -2.44
N MET A 172 -0.44 -7.00 -3.46
CA MET A 172 -0.96 -6.19 -4.56
C MET A 172 -0.79 -6.99 -5.85
N MET A 173 -1.89 -7.33 -6.51
CA MET A 173 -1.90 -8.25 -7.65
C MET A 173 -2.69 -7.64 -8.79
N ALA A 174 -2.10 -7.60 -9.99
CA ALA A 174 -2.82 -7.22 -11.18
C ALA A 174 -3.86 -8.29 -11.52
N ALA A 175 -5.04 -7.89 -11.99
CA ALA A 175 -6.07 -8.81 -12.48
C ALA A 175 -5.67 -9.44 -13.83
N ARG A 176 -4.79 -8.76 -14.59
CA ARG A 176 -4.22 -9.21 -15.86
C ARG A 176 -2.73 -8.85 -15.91
N GLY A 177 -1.94 -9.65 -16.60
CA GLY A 177 -0.48 -9.45 -16.70
C GLY A 177 0.27 -10.11 -15.54
N ASP A 178 1.51 -9.67 -15.31
CA ASP A 178 2.45 -10.28 -14.38
C ASP A 178 2.63 -9.52 -13.06
N GLY A 179 2.05 -8.31 -12.96
CA GLY A 179 2.17 -7.39 -11.84
C GLY A 179 1.83 -8.01 -10.48
N LEU A 180 2.83 -8.09 -9.61
CA LEU A 180 2.73 -8.63 -8.26
C LEU A 180 3.66 -7.86 -7.33
N CYS A 181 3.19 -7.50 -6.14
CA CYS A 181 4.04 -7.06 -5.05
C CYS A 181 3.51 -7.60 -3.73
N VAL A 182 4.35 -8.35 -3.02
CA VAL A 182 4.08 -8.94 -1.71
C VAL A 182 5.10 -8.39 -0.73
N LEU A 183 4.62 -7.54 0.17
CA LEU A 183 5.40 -7.00 1.29
C LEU A 183 5.01 -7.74 2.56
N ARG A 184 5.97 -8.40 3.22
CA ARG A 184 5.76 -9.03 4.51
C ARG A 184 6.25 -8.15 5.65
N ILE A 185 5.42 -7.99 6.67
CA ILE A 185 5.75 -7.31 7.93
C ILE A 185 6.43 -8.32 8.84
N VAL A 186 7.76 -8.30 8.86
CA VAL A 186 8.56 -9.30 9.58
C VAL A 186 8.59 -9.00 11.07
N ALA A 187 8.69 -7.73 11.41
CA ALA A 187 8.70 -7.21 12.77
C ALA A 187 8.38 -5.71 12.74
N ARG A 188 8.34 -5.08 13.92
CA ARG A 188 8.27 -3.62 14.03
C ARG A 188 9.36 -2.95 13.19
N ASN A 189 8.96 -2.02 12.33
CA ASN A 189 9.85 -1.30 11.41
C ASN A 189 10.70 -2.19 10.48
N ARG A 190 10.28 -3.44 10.21
CA ARG A 190 11.00 -4.35 9.31
C ARG A 190 10.06 -4.97 8.29
N LEU A 191 10.38 -4.78 7.02
CA LEU A 191 9.64 -5.36 5.89
C LEU A 191 10.55 -6.26 5.06
N ALA A 192 9.97 -7.30 4.49
CA ALA A 192 10.60 -8.08 3.44
C ALA A 192 9.83 -7.90 2.13
N VAL A 193 10.55 -7.71 1.04
CA VAL A 193 9.97 -7.85 -0.31
C VAL A 193 9.98 -9.34 -0.61
N GLU A 194 8.91 -10.03 -0.25
CA GLU A 194 8.82 -11.48 -0.43
C GLU A 194 8.73 -11.87 -1.90
N HIS A 195 7.96 -11.10 -2.67
CA HIS A 195 7.92 -11.26 -4.11
C HIS A 195 7.50 -9.94 -4.74
N LEU A 196 8.27 -9.45 -5.69
CA LEU A 196 7.88 -8.38 -6.59
C LEU A 196 8.11 -8.88 -8.00
N ARG A 197 7.12 -8.72 -8.87
CA ARG A 197 7.23 -9.02 -10.29
C ARG A 197 6.51 -7.95 -11.08
N THR A 198 7.16 -7.42 -12.11
CA THR A 198 6.59 -6.38 -12.95
C THR A 198 7.31 -6.31 -14.28
N THR A 199 6.59 -5.89 -15.32
CA THR A 199 7.17 -5.49 -16.60
C THR A 199 6.88 -4.02 -16.84
N ILE A 200 7.90 -3.17 -16.96
CA ILE A 200 7.75 -1.74 -17.26
C ILE A 200 8.59 -1.39 -18.49
N ASN A 201 7.99 -0.72 -19.48
CA ASN A 201 8.67 -0.32 -20.71
C ASN A 201 9.39 -1.48 -21.42
N GLY A 202 8.82 -2.69 -21.35
CA GLY A 202 9.41 -3.91 -21.91
C GLY A 202 10.54 -4.53 -21.07
N ARG A 203 10.93 -3.92 -19.96
CA ARG A 203 11.92 -4.45 -19.01
C ARG A 203 11.21 -5.27 -17.94
N ARG A 204 11.63 -6.51 -17.73
CA ARG A 204 11.07 -7.38 -16.69
C ARG A 204 11.93 -7.34 -15.44
N LEU A 205 11.29 -7.13 -14.30
CA LEU A 205 11.90 -7.19 -12.98
C LEU A 205 11.20 -8.25 -12.13
N GLU A 206 12.00 -9.06 -11.46
CA GLU A 206 11.56 -9.96 -10.41
C GLU A 206 12.47 -9.83 -9.18
N VAL A 207 11.90 -9.72 -7.98
CA VAL A 207 12.64 -9.51 -6.74
C VAL A 207 12.08 -10.40 -5.66
N THR A 208 12.97 -11.00 -4.88
CA THR A 208 12.66 -11.80 -3.70
C THR A 208 13.54 -11.31 -2.53
N PRO A 209 13.44 -11.91 -1.33
CA PRO A 209 14.37 -11.61 -0.25
C PRO A 209 15.83 -11.92 -0.60
N ASP A 210 16.06 -12.92 -1.46
CA ASP A 210 17.37 -13.55 -1.65
C ASP A 210 18.06 -13.16 -2.96
N TRP A 211 17.32 -12.66 -3.94
CA TRP A 211 17.86 -12.27 -5.24
C TRP A 211 16.92 -11.29 -5.96
N LEU A 212 17.46 -10.63 -6.98
CA LEU A 212 16.70 -9.88 -7.97
C LEU A 212 17.10 -10.33 -9.38
N GLU A 213 16.19 -10.21 -10.33
CA GLU A 213 16.39 -10.61 -11.72
C GLU A 213 15.85 -9.50 -12.63
N VAL A 214 16.66 -9.11 -13.60
CA VAL A 214 16.31 -8.10 -14.61
C VAL A 214 16.52 -8.73 -15.97
N ASP A 215 15.46 -8.80 -16.78
CA ASP A 215 15.47 -9.39 -18.13
C ASP A 215 16.11 -10.80 -18.18
N GLY A 216 15.80 -11.63 -17.18
CA GLY A 216 16.31 -13.00 -17.07
C GLY A 216 17.72 -13.12 -16.50
N LYS A 217 18.41 -12.01 -16.24
CA LYS A 217 19.72 -12.02 -15.59
C LYS A 217 19.58 -11.82 -14.09
N ARG A 218 20.07 -12.78 -13.30
CA ARG A 218 19.97 -12.77 -11.84
C ARG A 218 21.15 -12.09 -11.18
N TYR A 219 20.85 -11.39 -10.09
CA TYR A 219 21.77 -10.64 -9.25
C TYR A 219 21.47 -10.92 -7.78
N VAL A 220 22.52 -10.85 -6.97
CA VAL A 220 22.48 -11.00 -5.50
C VAL A 220 23.35 -9.90 -4.91
N ASP A 221 22.92 -9.32 -3.79
CA ASP A 221 23.68 -8.33 -3.01
C ASP A 221 24.10 -7.08 -3.84
N ARG A 222 23.21 -6.65 -4.73
CA ARG A 222 23.44 -5.46 -5.58
C ARG A 222 22.65 -4.22 -5.12
N ILE A 223 21.82 -4.35 -4.09
CA ILE A 223 21.06 -3.23 -3.52
C ILE A 223 21.84 -2.66 -2.33
N GLY A 224 22.37 -1.44 -2.49
CA GLY A 224 23.11 -0.72 -1.45
C GLY A 224 22.27 0.37 -0.77
N SER A 225 22.70 0.79 0.44
CA SER A 225 22.07 1.93 1.13
C SER A 225 22.36 3.22 0.36
N GLY A 226 21.34 4.05 0.13
CA GLY A 226 21.49 5.36 -0.55
C GLY A 226 21.19 5.40 -2.06
N THR A 227 20.84 4.27 -2.70
CA THR A 227 20.25 4.06 -4.06
C THR A 227 20.91 2.82 -4.69
N LEU A 228 20.15 1.93 -5.35
CA LEU A 228 20.51 0.97 -6.43
C LEU A 228 19.34 -0.03 -6.63
N ILE A 229 18.92 -0.53 -7.80
CA ILE A 229 19.60 -0.77 -9.10
C ILE A 229 18.64 -0.43 -10.26
N GLY A 230 19.02 0.57 -11.07
CA GLY A 230 18.96 0.43 -12.52
C GLY A 230 20.35 -0.01 -12.96
N LEU A 231 20.44 -1.10 -13.71
CA LEU A 231 21.62 -1.32 -14.54
C LEU A 231 21.51 -0.30 -15.66
N GLU A 232 22.20 0.83 -15.54
CA GLU A 232 22.72 1.44 -16.76
C GLU A 232 23.71 0.41 -17.34
N LEU A 233 23.28 -0.28 -18.40
CA LEU A 233 24.16 -0.84 -19.41
C LEU A 233 23.95 -0.01 -20.66
#